data_AF-A0A3D5R296-F1
#
_entry.id   AF-A0A3D5R296-F1
#
_cell.length_a   1.000
_cell.length_b   1.000
_cell.length_c   1.000
_cell.angle_alpha   90.00
_cell.angle_beta   90.00
_cell.angle_gamma   90.00
#
_symmetry.space_group_name_H-M   'P 1'
#
loop_
_entity.id
_entity.type
_entity.pdbx_description
1 polymer ?
#
loop_
_entity_poly.entity_id
_entity_poly.type
_entity_poly.pdbx_seq_one_letter_code
_entity_poly.pdbx_strand_id
1 'polypeptide(L)' 'SCTLKDNVNLNWRLIKAPMFVIDYVIVHELAHLIETNHTPRFWNIVRTQTPTMEKAKAWLKENGQLLEQEI' A
#
# COMPACT_ATOMS: atom_id res chain seq x y z
N SER A 1 0.23 -1.42 7.72
CA SER A 1 -0.81 -2.13 8.49
C SER A 1 -1.70 -1.13 9.21
N CYS A 2 -3.00 -1.37 9.21
CA CYS A 2 -3.97 -0.62 10.01
C CYS A 2 -4.31 -1.41 11.28
N THR A 3 -4.35 -0.73 12.42
CA THR A 3 -4.74 -1.35 13.71
C THR A 3 -6.25 -1.22 13.96
N LEU A 4 -6.79 -2.01 14.90
CA LEU A 4 -8.19 -1.89 15.38
C LEU A 4 -8.51 -0.54 16.05
N LYS A 5 -7.51 0.32 16.27
CA LYS A 5 -7.65 1.68 16.81
C LYS A 5 -7.46 2.74 15.72
N ASP A 6 -7.69 2.39 14.46
CA ASP A 6 -7.56 3.28 13.30
C ASP A 6 -6.16 3.90 13.11
N ASN A 7 -5.12 3.35 13.74
CA ASN A 7 -3.74 3.77 13.49
C ASN A 7 -3.23 3.12 12.21
N VAL A 8 -2.78 3.94 11.26
CA VAL A 8 -2.09 3.55 10.04
C VAL A 8 -0.59 3.51 10.30
N ASN A 9 0.01 2.32 10.14
CA ASN A 9 1.46 2.11 10.26
C ASN A 9 2.07 1.83 8.88
N LEU A 10 3.11 2.57 8.53
CA LEU A 10 3.89 2.38 7.32
C LEU A 10 5.33 2.01 7.69
N ASN A 11 5.94 1.10 6.93
CA ASN A 11 7.36 0.82 7.07
C ASN A 11 8.16 2.01 6.51
N TRP A 12 9.02 2.63 7.32
CA TRP A 12 9.78 3.81 6.92
C TRP A 12 10.62 3.59 5.64
N ARG A 13 11.04 2.35 5.37
CA ARG A 13 11.82 1.97 4.17
C ARG A 13 11.05 2.19 2.87
N LEU A 14 9.73 2.38 2.90
CA LEU A 14 8.93 2.81 1.75
C LEU A 14 9.45 4.10 1.11
N ILE A 15 10.18 4.94 1.84
CA ILE A 15 10.82 6.13 1.28
C ILE A 15 11.77 5.84 0.10
N LYS A 16 12.27 4.60 -0.01
CA LYS A 16 13.12 4.14 -1.12
C LYS A 16 12.31 3.73 -2.37
N ALA A 17 10.99 3.61 -2.25
CA ALA A 17 10.14 3.17 -3.35
C ALA A 17 9.76 4.36 -4.26
N PRO A 18 9.45 4.11 -5.55
CA PRO A 18 8.87 5.13 -6.42
C PRO A 18 7.54 5.66 -5.87
N MET A 19 7.22 6.93 -6.19
CA MET A 19 5.98 7.58 -5.71
C MET A 19 4.71 6.78 -5.99
N PHE A 20 4.57 6.19 -7.19
CA PHE A 20 3.37 5.40 -7.53
C PHE A 20 3.17 4.15 -6.64
N VAL A 21 4.23 3.67 -5.99
CA VAL A 21 4.20 2.57 -5.02
C VAL A 21 3.82 3.09 -3.65
N ILE A 22 4.41 4.22 -3.24
CA ILE A 22 4.09 4.90 -1.99
C ILE A 22 2.60 5.27 -1.96
N ASP A 23 2.10 5.89 -3.03
CA ASP A 23 0.68 6.27 -3.18
C ASP A 23 -0.24 5.05 -3.04
N TYR A 24 0.10 3.95 -3.71
CA TYR A 24 -0.65 2.69 -3.61
C TYR A 24 -0.69 2.14 -2.18
N VAL A 25 0.44 2.11 -1.48
CA VAL A 25 0.48 1.59 -0.11
C VAL A 25 -0.27 2.52 0.86
N ILE A 26 -0.14 3.84 0.73
CA ILE A 26 -0.90 4.78 1.55
C ILE A 26 -2.41 4.58 1.34
N VAL A 27 -2.87 4.53 0.08
CA VAL A 27 -4.28 4.31 -0.23
C VAL A 27 -4.75 2.94 0.28
N HIS A 28 -3.93 1.90 0.17
CA HIS A 28 -4.23 0.57 0.70
C HIS A 28 -4.50 0.61 2.21
N GLU A 29 -3.62 1.26 2.97
CA GLU A 29 -3.77 1.35 4.42
C GLU A 29 -4.93 2.26 4.83
N LEU A 30 -5.18 3.36 4.11
CA LEU A 30 -6.34 4.22 4.33
C LEU A 30 -7.66 3.51 4.00
N ALA A 31 -7.69 2.64 2.99
CA ALA A 31 -8.88 1.87 2.65
C ALA A 31 -9.30 0.92 3.78
N HIS A 32 -8.37 0.47 4.63
CA HIS A 32 -8.68 -0.33 5.81
C HIS A 32 -9.50 0.41 6.88
N LEU A 33 -9.49 1.75 6.88
CA LEU A 33 -10.35 2.56 7.74
C LEU A 33 -11.83 2.53 7.32
N ILE A 34 -12.10 2.14 6.07
CA ILE A 34 -13.45 2.09 5.49
C ILE A 34 -13.94 0.63 5.40
N GLU A 35 -13.04 -0.29 5.07
CA GLU A 35 -13.31 -1.70 4.86
C GLU A 35 -12.14 -2.53 5.39
N THR A 36 -12.33 -3.21 6.53
CA THR A 36 -11.24 -3.88 7.24
C THR A 36 -10.61 -5.03 6.46
N ASN A 37 -11.39 -5.74 5.65
CA ASN A 37 -10.94 -6.92 4.92
C ASN A 37 -10.72 -6.61 3.44
N HIS A 38 -9.85 -7.38 2.76
CA HIS A 38 -9.58 -7.25 1.32
C HIS A 38 -10.72 -7.78 0.43
N THR A 39 -11.96 -7.38 0.71
CA THR A 39 -13.17 -7.73 -0.05
C THR A 39 -13.19 -7.04 -1.42
N PRO A 40 -14.10 -7.42 -2.35
CA PRO A 40 -14.27 -6.69 -3.60
C PRO A 40 -14.55 -5.19 -3.40
N ARG A 41 -15.22 -4.80 -2.31
CA ARG A 41 -15.46 -3.40 -1.95
C ARG A 41 -14.17 -2.66 -1.61
N PHE A 42 -13.28 -3.28 -0.83
CA PHE A 42 -11.94 -2.74 -0.54
C PHE A 42 -11.17 -2.48 -1.83
N TRP A 43 -11.09 -3.48 -2.71
CA TRP A 43 -10.34 -3.34 -3.96
C TRP A 43 -10.96 -2.32 -4.91
N ASN A 44 -12.27 -2.13 -4.88
CA ASN A 44 -12.92 -1.07 -5.64
C ASN A 44 -12.49 0.32 -5.14
N ILE A 45 -12.43 0.53 -3.81
CA ILE A 45 -11.94 1.79 -3.21
C ILE A 45 -10.50 2.05 -3.65
N VAL A 46 -9.60 1.07 -3.46
CA VAL A 46 -8.18 1.22 -3.81
C VAL A 46 -7.99 1.52 -5.30
N ARG A 47 -8.66 0.75 -6.19
CA ARG A 47 -8.55 0.93 -7.63
C ARG A 47 -9.07 2.29 -8.10
N THR A 48 -10.13 2.80 -7.47
CA THR A 48 -10.70 4.12 -7.81
C THR A 48 -9.73 5.25 -7.49
N GLN A 49 -8.98 5.15 -6.39
CA GLN A 49 -8.06 6.19 -5.94
C GLN A 49 -6.65 6.04 -6.51
N THR A 50 -6.25 4.85 -6.96
CA THR A 50 -4.90 4.58 -7.45
C THR A 50 -4.93 3.84 -8.79
N PRO A 51 -4.98 4.58 -9.93
CA PRO A 51 -4.96 3.98 -11.27
C PRO A 51 -3.72 3.12 -11.54
N THR A 52 -2.61 3.39 -10.86
CA THR A 52 -1.34 2.66 -10.96
C THR A 52 -1.24 1.44 -10.05
N MET A 53 -2.33 1.04 -9.38
CA MET A 53 -2.36 -0.08 -8.42
C MET A 53 -1.67 -1.35 -8.95
N GLU A 54 -2.02 -1.82 -10.16
CA GLU A 54 -1.45 -3.07 -10.67
C GLU A 54 0.05 -2.94 -10.96
N LYS A 55 0.49 -1.76 -11.43
CA LYS A 55 1.92 -1.45 -11.61
C LYS A 55 2.65 -1.44 -10.26
N ALA A 56 2.05 -0.85 -9.23
CA ALA A 56 2.60 -0.81 -7.87
C ALA A 56 2.73 -2.21 -7.25
N LYS A 57 1.71 -3.06 -7.41
CA LYS A 57 1.73 -4.45 -6.97
C LYS A 57 2.83 -5.26 -7.66
N ALA A 58 2.97 -5.11 -8.98
CA ALA A 58 4.04 -5.75 -9.74
C ALA A 58 5.42 -5.29 -9.23
N TRP A 59 5.61 -3.98 -9.08
CA TRP A 59 6.87 -3.43 -8.57
C TRP A 59 7.21 -3.95 -7.17
N LEU A 60 6.25 -3.99 -6.23
CA LEU A 60 6.46 -4.51 -4.88
C LEU A 60 6.81 -6.00 -4.87
N LYS A 61 6.22 -6.79 -5.77
CA LYS A 61 6.53 -8.22 -5.91
C LYS A 61 7.99 -8.44 -6.35
N GLU A 62 8.48 -7.58 -7.25
CA GLU A 62 9.83 -7.68 -7.82
C GLU A 62 10.90 -7.04 -6.93
N ASN A 63 10.60 -5.91 -6.29
CA ASN A 63 11.58 -5.04 -5.63
C ASN A 63 11.41 -4.97 -4.11
N GLY A 64 10.37 -5.60 -3.54
CA GLY A 64 10.05 -5.47 -2.11
C GLY A 64 11.20 -5.87 -1.18
N GLN A 65 11.96 -6.91 -1.53
CA GLN A 65 13.13 -7.35 -0.77
C GLN A 65 14.27 -6.31 -0.78
N LEU A 66 14.40 -5.53 -1.86
CA LEU A 66 15.44 -4.49 -1.96
C LEU A 66 15.21 -3.36 -0.95
N LEU A 67 13.96 -3.15 -0.53
CA LEU A 67 13.65 -2.13 0.48
C LEU A 67 14.28 -2.46 1.84
N GLU A 68 14.47 -3.76 2.15
CA GLU A 68 14.99 -4.22 3.44
C GLU A 68 16.51 -4.07 3.59
N GLN A 69 17.24 -3.93 2.49
CA GLN A 69 18.70 -3.81 2.48
C GLN A 69 19.16 -2.53 3.21
N GLU A 70 20.23 -2.66 4.00
CA GLU A 70 20.92 -1.53 4.64
C GLU A 70 21.64 -0.68 3.57
N ILE A 71 21.82 0.61 3.87
CA ILE A 71 22.50 1.57 2.98
C ILE A 71 24.00 1.49 3.24
#